data_AF-A0A177EKL5-F1
#
_entry.id   AF-A0A177EKL5-F1
#
_cell.length_a   1.000
_cell.length_b   1.000
_cell.length_c   1.000
_cell.angle_alpha   90.00
_cell.angle_beta   90.00
_cell.angle_gamma   90.00
#
_symmetry.space_group_name_H-M   'P 1'
#
loop_
_entity.id
_entity.type
_entity.pdbx_description
1 polymer ?
#
loop_
_entity_poly.entity_id
_entity_poly.type
_entity_poly.pdbx_seq_one_letter_code
_entity_poly.pdbx_strand_id
1 'polypeptide(L)'
;MVHIQPTVRTLAILIAGFATSWGLLNTLGSRTSPENNIAMVEGVNIAEQPANMAVPPEQLARTDYTDNTIAFFEKYSAGDLVTRNEFPHIQINRYQPNTISIHLERVALVDIPEKLEPDLELSMLSIAGSSEQKDIPNIRILLEKIICALRRVWIEELHLTAIYMDQETTSPIGLHTPLCLFKALDMSHISGPFLEWFCEVVDLGGCTEGIEVNVVGCNTPSIACLNKLGISSISNLNISFLQNLQHFDYCLPNSAADTCELKICNLPRNIGVSAVVAKSLAEGIWLNVEMDMDIWNIICSAAKRKIGVLEELTLNIVFLEDLQADIDPGVRRWLELQAGSIIFWDCTKEKMLKRPFFDAVVAWVRVNASGVMDIEITGINITTDPELESLWARTPVDVTGLSNLTTLEVLGVDVPISTNANPNNPNNFN
;
A
#
# COMPACT_ATOMS: atom_id res chain seq x y z
N MET A 1 41.83 -20.03 3.54
CA MET A 1 41.43 -18.62 3.70
C MET A 1 40.48 -18.29 2.57
N VAL A 2 39.18 -18.36 2.85
CA VAL A 2 38.11 -18.11 1.88
C VAL A 2 37.71 -16.65 2.03
N HIS A 3 37.94 -15.85 0.99
CA HIS A 3 37.49 -14.46 0.90
C HIS A 3 36.02 -14.46 0.45
N ILE A 4 35.11 -14.16 1.37
CA ILE A 4 33.74 -13.75 1.05
C ILE A 4 33.54 -12.39 1.72
N GLN A 5 33.40 -11.34 0.92
CA GLN A 5 32.37 -10.29 1.05
C GLN A 5 32.64 -9.14 0.07
N PRO A 6 31.73 -8.96 -0.89
CA PRO A 6 31.20 -7.63 -1.19
C PRO A 6 29.69 -7.71 -1.47
N THR A 7 28.85 -7.85 -0.43
CA THR A 7 27.38 -7.85 -0.57
C THR A 7 26.71 -6.72 0.22
N VAL A 8 27.38 -6.15 1.23
CA VAL A 8 26.78 -5.15 2.12
C VAL A 8 26.76 -3.74 1.52
N ARG A 9 27.74 -3.38 0.66
CA ARG A 9 27.81 -2.03 0.06
C ARG A 9 26.80 -1.80 -1.07
N THR A 10 26.39 -2.84 -1.80
CA THR A 10 25.41 -2.72 -2.89
C THR A 10 24.00 -2.53 -2.34
N LEU A 11 23.69 -3.12 -1.18
CA LEU A 11 22.39 -2.95 -0.51
C LEU A 11 22.23 -1.52 0.04
N ALA A 12 23.28 -0.93 0.60
CA ALA A 12 23.24 0.43 1.16
C ALA A 12 23.06 1.53 0.08
N ILE A 13 23.57 1.34 -1.14
CA ILE A 13 23.42 2.31 -2.24
C ILE A 13 22.03 2.20 -2.89
N LEU A 14 21.45 1.00 -2.95
CA LEU A 14 20.04 0.82 -3.34
C LEU A 14 19.11 1.46 -2.30
N ILE A 15 19.32 1.23 -1.01
CA ILE A 15 18.48 1.80 0.06
C ILE A 15 18.55 3.34 0.10
N ALA A 16 19.73 3.95 -0.12
CA ALA A 16 19.87 5.41 -0.14
C ALA A 16 19.22 6.07 -1.39
N GLY A 17 19.22 5.38 -2.54
CA GLY A 17 18.49 5.80 -3.73
C GLY A 17 16.97 5.70 -3.55
N PHE A 18 16.49 4.66 -2.85
CA PHE A 18 15.06 4.45 -2.60
C PHE A 18 14.50 5.36 -1.51
N ALA A 19 15.25 5.68 -0.45
CA ALA A 19 14.78 6.57 0.63
C ALA A 19 14.49 8.02 0.16
N THR A 20 15.21 8.50 -0.87
CA THR A 20 14.95 9.83 -1.47
C THR A 20 13.78 9.80 -2.47
N SER A 21 13.53 8.66 -3.13
CA SER A 21 12.34 8.46 -3.98
C SER A 21 11.06 8.24 -3.16
N TRP A 22 11.16 7.63 -1.97
CA TRP A 22 10.03 7.35 -1.08
C TRP A 22 9.45 8.61 -0.46
N GLY A 23 10.31 9.55 -0.04
CA GLY A 23 9.88 10.86 0.46
C GLY A 23 9.16 11.71 -0.59
N LEU A 24 9.44 11.50 -1.88
CA LEU A 24 8.81 12.17 -3.02
C LEU A 24 7.48 11.51 -3.45
N LEU A 25 7.38 10.18 -3.40
CA LEU A 25 6.15 9.47 -3.75
C LEU A 25 5.03 9.69 -2.71
N ASN A 26 5.37 9.75 -1.42
CA ASN A 26 4.39 10.06 -0.37
C ASN A 26 3.98 11.54 -0.32
N THR A 27 4.75 12.46 -0.91
CA THR A 27 4.32 13.87 -1.08
C THR A 27 3.50 14.10 -2.35
N LEU A 28 3.61 13.23 -3.36
CA LEU A 28 2.84 13.33 -4.61
C LEU A 28 1.49 12.58 -4.58
N GLY A 29 1.33 11.58 -3.70
CA GLY A 29 0.07 10.85 -3.50
C GLY A 29 -1.06 11.61 -2.78
N SER A 30 -0.90 12.91 -2.50
CA SER A 30 -1.96 13.77 -1.94
C SER A 30 -2.53 14.78 -2.95
N ARG A 31 -2.36 14.52 -4.25
CA ARG A 31 -3.08 15.30 -5.29
C ARG A 31 -4.55 14.91 -5.28
N THR A 32 -5.34 15.69 -4.54
CA THR A 32 -6.77 15.83 -4.79
C THR A 32 -7.00 16.06 -6.28
N SER A 33 -7.93 15.28 -6.84
CA SER A 33 -8.48 15.39 -8.20
C SER A 33 -8.58 16.84 -8.69
N PRO A 34 -8.19 17.17 -9.94
CA PRO A 34 -8.27 18.52 -10.45
C PRO A 34 -9.74 18.94 -10.57
N GLU A 35 -10.12 19.94 -9.79
CA GLU A 35 -11.43 20.58 -9.83
C GLU A 35 -11.77 21.05 -11.26
N ASN A 36 -13.00 20.75 -11.65
CA ASN A 36 -13.68 21.25 -12.83
C ASN A 36 -13.49 22.77 -12.99
N ASN A 37 -13.00 23.19 -14.16
CA ASN A 37 -13.10 24.56 -14.65
C ASN A 37 -14.57 24.94 -14.87
N ILE A 38 -15.24 25.44 -13.83
CA ILE A 38 -16.51 26.14 -13.94
C ILE A 38 -16.21 27.62 -14.21
N ALA A 39 -16.69 28.08 -15.36
CA ALA A 39 -16.63 29.46 -15.79
C ALA A 39 -17.16 30.42 -14.70
N MET A 40 -16.47 31.56 -14.58
CA MET A 40 -16.82 32.70 -13.73
C MET A 40 -18.32 33.02 -13.74
N VAL A 41 -18.99 32.75 -12.62
CA VAL A 41 -20.24 33.41 -12.23
C VAL A 41 -19.89 34.34 -11.08
N GLU A 42 -19.71 35.62 -11.38
CA GLU A 42 -19.58 36.67 -10.36
C GLU A 42 -20.91 36.78 -9.58
N GLY A 43 -20.84 36.64 -8.25
CA GLY A 43 -21.92 37.10 -7.36
C GLY A 43 -22.54 36.09 -6.39
N VAL A 44 -21.80 35.11 -5.85
CA VAL A 44 -22.28 34.33 -4.70
C VAL A 44 -21.76 34.96 -3.40
N ASN A 45 -22.68 35.53 -2.61
CA ASN A 45 -22.45 35.90 -1.22
C ASN A 45 -22.04 34.64 -0.44
N ILE A 46 -20.75 34.56 -0.07
CA ILE A 46 -20.26 33.55 0.87
C ILE A 46 -20.88 33.91 2.23
N ALA A 47 -21.99 33.26 2.56
CA ALA A 47 -22.51 33.27 3.91
C ALA A 47 -21.43 32.73 4.84
N GLU A 48 -21.03 33.53 5.83
CA GLU A 48 -20.09 33.14 6.89
C GLU A 48 -20.48 31.75 7.41
N GLN A 49 -19.63 30.75 7.15
CA GLN A 49 -19.79 29.42 7.70
C GLN A 49 -19.85 29.60 9.23
N PRO A 50 -20.94 29.18 9.89
CA PRO A 50 -21.09 29.42 11.32
C PRO A 50 -19.88 28.83 12.02
N ALA A 51 -19.18 29.67 12.81
CA ALA A 51 -18.03 29.28 13.60
C ALA A 51 -18.36 27.96 14.29
N ASN A 52 -17.76 26.88 13.80
CA ASN A 52 -18.06 25.53 14.21
C ASN A 52 -17.71 25.49 15.71
N MET A 53 -18.73 25.50 16.57
CA MET A 53 -18.54 25.54 18.01
C MET A 53 -17.79 24.27 18.39
N ALA A 54 -16.48 24.40 18.56
CA ALA A 54 -15.60 23.29 18.87
C ALA A 54 -16.11 22.66 20.17
N VAL A 55 -16.69 21.47 20.04
CA VAL A 55 -17.09 20.66 21.17
C VAL A 55 -15.82 20.45 22.01
N PRO A 56 -15.84 20.78 23.32
CA PRO A 56 -14.69 20.56 24.18
C PRO A 56 -14.23 19.10 24.06
N PRO A 57 -12.91 18.84 23.96
CA PRO A 57 -12.41 17.48 23.82
C PRO A 57 -12.86 16.64 25.03
N GLU A 58 -13.34 15.43 24.75
CA GLU A 58 -13.73 14.48 25.79
C GLU A 58 -12.51 14.09 26.63
N GLN A 59 -12.67 14.07 27.96
CA GLN A 59 -11.61 13.71 28.90
C GLN A 59 -11.88 12.33 29.49
N LEU A 60 -10.83 11.52 29.65
CA LEU A 60 -10.92 10.24 30.32
C LEU A 60 -11.09 10.45 31.83
N ALA A 61 -11.96 9.66 32.43
CA ALA A 61 -12.05 9.59 33.87
C ALA A 61 -10.72 9.05 34.42
N ARG A 62 -10.16 9.74 35.41
CA ARG A 62 -8.89 9.33 36.02
C ARG A 62 -9.02 7.97 36.69
N THR A 63 -8.08 7.07 36.41
CA THR A 63 -7.97 5.74 37.04
C THR A 63 -6.60 5.56 37.70
N ASP A 64 -6.35 4.38 38.28
CA ASP A 64 -5.04 4.01 38.83
C ASP A 64 -3.94 3.90 37.74
N TYR A 65 -4.30 3.95 36.46
CA TYR A 65 -3.38 3.86 35.32
C TYR A 65 -2.95 5.22 34.76
N THR A 66 -3.61 6.32 35.15
CA THR A 66 -3.45 7.62 34.50
C THR A 66 -2.04 8.17 34.64
N ASP A 67 -1.50 8.20 35.86
CA ASP A 67 -0.17 8.77 36.09
C ASP A 67 0.93 7.93 35.44
N ASN A 68 0.81 6.61 35.48
CA ASN A 68 1.79 5.72 34.84
C ASN A 68 1.76 5.84 33.32
N THR A 69 0.57 6.04 32.74
CA THR A 69 0.38 6.28 31.31
C THR A 69 1.06 7.59 30.91
N ILE A 70 0.77 8.69 31.63
CA ILE A 70 1.40 9.99 31.41
C ILE A 70 2.93 9.87 31.52
N ALA A 71 3.42 9.31 32.62
CA ALA A 71 4.85 9.19 32.86
C ALA A 71 5.57 8.32 31.82
N PHE A 72 4.92 7.25 31.32
CA PHE A 72 5.48 6.41 30.27
C PHE A 72 5.66 7.18 28.96
N PHE A 73 4.63 7.91 28.51
CA PHE A 73 4.71 8.68 27.27
C PHE A 73 5.64 9.89 27.41
N GLU A 74 5.56 10.68 28.49
CA GLU A 74 6.51 11.79 28.73
C GLU A 74 7.99 11.35 28.68
N LYS A 75 8.27 10.13 29.14
CA LYS A 75 9.64 9.59 29.20
C LYS A 75 10.11 9.02 27.86
N TYR A 76 9.23 8.39 27.07
CA TYR A 76 9.63 7.55 25.95
C TYR A 76 9.04 7.90 24.60
N SER A 77 7.99 8.74 24.53
CA SER A 77 7.44 9.15 23.25
C SER A 77 8.05 10.45 22.74
N ALA A 78 8.31 10.50 21.44
CA ALA A 78 8.43 11.77 20.73
C ALA A 78 7.00 12.25 20.41
N GLY A 79 6.42 12.99 21.35
CA GLY A 79 5.04 13.47 21.32
C GLY A 79 4.41 13.34 22.70
N ASP A 80 3.94 14.47 23.25
CA ASP A 80 3.29 14.48 24.56
C ASP A 80 1.81 14.13 24.40
N LEU A 81 1.28 13.36 25.36
CA LEU A 81 -0.16 13.21 25.49
C LEU A 81 -0.79 14.58 25.70
N VAL A 82 -1.86 14.86 24.96
CA VAL A 82 -2.72 15.99 25.21
C VAL A 82 -3.44 15.75 26.53
N THR A 83 -3.07 16.55 27.52
CA THR A 83 -3.63 16.52 28.87
C THR A 83 -4.31 17.84 29.18
N ARG A 84 -5.24 17.80 30.15
CA ARG A 84 -5.88 18.99 30.70
C ARG A 84 -5.58 19.09 32.19
N ASN A 85 -5.04 20.24 32.58
CA ASN A 85 -4.76 20.56 33.97
C ASN A 85 -6.06 21.02 34.66
N GLU A 86 -6.76 20.09 35.29
CA GLU A 86 -7.91 20.39 36.14
C GLU A 86 -7.48 20.30 37.59
N PHE A 87 -7.00 21.42 38.16
CA PHE A 87 -6.51 21.44 39.53
C PHE A 87 -7.48 20.72 40.49
N PRO A 88 -7.03 19.72 41.26
CA PRO A 88 -5.64 19.35 41.55
C PRO A 88 -5.06 18.20 40.69
N HIS A 89 -5.72 17.77 39.61
CA HIS A 89 -5.37 16.56 38.85
C HIS A 89 -5.12 16.82 37.36
N ILE A 90 -4.23 16.03 36.77
CA ILE A 90 -4.05 15.97 35.33
C ILE A 90 -4.96 14.87 34.79
N GLN A 91 -5.73 15.20 33.76
CA GLN A 91 -6.55 14.25 33.01
C GLN A 91 -6.04 14.13 31.58
N ILE A 92 -6.16 12.93 31.00
CA ILE A 92 -5.81 12.64 29.62
C ILE A 92 -7.02 12.95 28.75
N ASN A 93 -6.84 13.71 27.67
CA ASN A 93 -7.89 13.82 26.66
C ASN A 93 -8.07 12.46 26.00
N ARG A 94 -9.30 12.04 25.75
CA ARG A 94 -9.60 10.72 25.19
C ARG A 94 -8.93 10.51 23.83
N TYR A 95 -9.10 11.48 22.93
CA TYR A 95 -8.51 11.46 21.60
C TYR A 95 -7.16 12.19 21.55
N GLN A 96 -6.15 11.51 21.00
CA GLN A 96 -4.78 11.99 20.83
C GLN A 96 -4.51 12.21 19.33
N PRO A 97 -4.61 13.46 18.83
CA PRO A 97 -4.51 13.76 17.40
C PRO A 97 -3.07 13.70 16.86
N ASN A 98 -2.07 13.71 17.76
CA ASN A 98 -0.67 13.73 17.38
C ASN A 98 -0.16 12.30 17.19
N THR A 99 0.79 12.13 16.26
CA THR A 99 1.57 10.90 16.18
C THR A 99 2.37 10.70 17.45
N ILE A 100 2.17 9.56 18.10
CA ILE A 100 2.98 9.13 19.25
C ILE A 100 4.02 8.13 18.76
N SER A 101 5.30 8.45 18.95
CA SER A 101 6.40 7.59 18.48
C SER A 101 7.20 7.00 19.64
N ILE A 102 7.22 5.66 19.77
CA ILE A 102 7.98 4.91 20.77
C ILE A 102 9.20 4.28 20.10
N HIS A 103 10.40 4.63 20.57
CA HIS A 103 11.65 4.03 20.10
C HIS A 103 12.12 2.93 21.07
N LEU A 104 12.04 1.68 20.64
CA LEU A 104 12.32 0.50 21.48
C LEU A 104 13.73 0.52 22.09
N GLU A 105 14.72 1.09 21.40
CA GLU A 105 16.10 1.24 21.91
C GLU A 105 16.20 2.11 23.18
N ARG A 106 15.20 2.94 23.44
CA ARG A 106 15.18 3.88 24.58
C ARG A 106 14.34 3.35 25.74
N VAL A 107 13.43 2.41 25.49
CA VAL A 107 12.48 1.92 26.49
C VAL A 107 13.14 0.89 27.39
N ALA A 108 13.16 1.17 28.69
CA ALA A 108 13.58 0.16 29.66
C ALA A 108 12.40 -0.73 30.03
N LEU A 109 12.64 -2.04 30.10
CA LEU A 109 11.59 -3.03 30.36
C LEU A 109 10.80 -2.76 31.66
N VAL A 110 11.46 -2.22 32.69
CA VAL A 110 10.85 -1.95 34.00
C VAL A 110 9.81 -0.83 33.93
N ASP A 111 9.97 0.09 32.99
CA ASP A 111 9.19 1.32 32.92
C ASP A 111 7.93 1.18 32.04
N ILE A 112 7.80 0.10 31.26
CA ILE A 112 6.55 -0.20 30.57
C ILE A 112 5.49 -0.55 31.62
N PRO A 113 4.34 0.15 31.68
CA PRO A 113 3.30 -0.18 32.63
C PRO A 113 2.62 -1.51 32.28
N GLU A 114 1.96 -2.15 33.25
CA GLU A 114 1.17 -3.37 32.98
C GLU A 114 -0.02 -3.08 32.07
N LYS A 115 -0.62 -1.89 32.22
CA LYS A 115 -1.76 -1.39 31.44
C LYS A 115 -1.59 0.10 31.22
N LEU A 116 -1.98 0.56 30.04
CA LEU A 116 -2.21 1.98 29.78
C LEU A 116 -3.64 2.37 30.15
N GLU A 117 -3.93 3.67 30.19
CA GLU A 117 -5.26 4.21 30.43
C GLU A 117 -6.26 3.59 29.44
N PRO A 118 -7.31 2.90 29.93
CA PRO A 118 -8.30 2.30 29.06
C PRO A 118 -9.07 3.37 28.28
N ASP A 119 -9.54 3.00 27.08
CA ASP A 119 -10.36 3.84 26.21
C ASP A 119 -9.62 5.08 25.67
N LEU A 120 -8.30 5.15 25.86
CA LEU A 120 -7.41 6.08 25.15
C LEU A 120 -7.48 5.80 23.65
N GLU A 121 -7.67 6.85 22.86
CA GLU A 121 -7.75 6.82 21.40
C GLU A 121 -6.53 7.52 20.81
N LEU A 122 -5.70 6.78 20.09
CA LEU A 122 -4.50 7.25 19.43
C LEU A 122 -4.74 7.35 17.94
N SER A 123 -4.61 8.56 17.38
CA SER A 123 -4.72 8.75 15.93
C SER A 123 -3.68 7.90 15.20
N MET A 124 -2.43 7.98 15.67
CA MET A 124 -1.32 7.24 15.10
C MET A 124 -0.30 6.86 16.18
N LEU A 125 0.02 5.56 16.26
CA LEU A 125 1.08 5.01 17.11
C LEU A 125 2.18 4.42 16.24
N SER A 126 3.39 4.98 16.35
CA SER A 126 4.58 4.44 15.72
C SER A 126 5.47 3.75 16.75
N ILE A 127 5.82 2.49 16.51
CA ILE A 127 6.79 1.72 17.30
C ILE A 127 7.97 1.41 16.41
N ALA A 128 9.12 1.99 16.72
CA ALA A 128 10.34 1.88 15.93
C ALA A 128 11.42 1.10 16.68
N GLY A 129 12.06 0.16 15.99
CA GLY A 129 13.29 -0.48 16.45
C GLY A 129 14.53 0.41 16.26
N SER A 130 15.69 -0.21 16.07
CA SER A 130 16.96 0.49 15.83
C SER A 130 17.20 0.64 14.32
N SER A 131 17.36 1.89 13.85
CA SER A 131 17.72 2.18 12.45
C SER A 131 19.08 1.61 12.04
N GLU A 132 20.00 1.41 12.98
CA GLU A 132 21.34 0.90 12.72
C GLU A 132 21.41 -0.64 12.69
N GLN A 133 20.26 -1.34 12.71
CA GLN A 133 20.19 -2.80 12.85
C GLN A 133 20.98 -3.33 14.07
N LYS A 134 21.14 -2.50 15.10
CA LYS A 134 21.69 -2.94 16.38
C LYS A 134 20.67 -3.85 17.06
N ASP A 135 21.17 -4.95 17.58
CA ASP A 135 20.38 -5.84 18.41
C ASP A 135 19.87 -5.08 19.65
N ILE A 136 18.56 -5.15 19.89
CA ILE A 136 17.92 -4.59 21.07
C ILE A 136 17.75 -5.73 22.07
N PRO A 137 18.47 -5.72 23.20
CA PRO A 137 18.38 -6.80 24.17
C PRO A 137 16.94 -7.00 24.63
N ASN A 138 16.47 -8.25 24.58
CA ASN A 138 15.11 -8.63 24.98
C ASN A 138 14.00 -7.91 24.19
N ILE A 139 14.24 -7.53 22.93
CA ILE A 139 13.26 -6.82 22.07
C ILE A 139 11.89 -7.49 22.07
N ARG A 140 11.86 -8.82 22.08
CA ARG A 140 10.63 -9.59 22.17
C ARG A 140 9.86 -9.34 23.46
N ILE A 141 10.50 -9.47 24.62
CA ILE A 141 9.85 -9.27 25.94
C ILE A 141 9.35 -7.82 26.06
N LEU A 142 10.14 -6.87 25.54
CA LEU A 142 9.77 -5.46 25.48
C LEU A 142 8.48 -5.25 24.68
N LEU A 143 8.42 -5.81 23.47
CA LEU A 143 7.25 -5.72 22.60
C LEU A 143 6.03 -6.47 23.15
N GLU A 144 6.20 -7.68 23.68
CA GLU A 144 5.12 -8.43 24.35
C GLU A 144 4.48 -7.57 25.45
N LYS A 145 5.31 -6.90 26.26
CA LYS A 145 4.83 -6.03 27.34
C LYS A 145 4.13 -4.77 26.81
N ILE A 146 4.64 -4.15 25.76
CA ILE A 146 3.99 -2.99 25.10
C ILE A 146 2.63 -3.40 24.50
N ILE A 147 2.58 -4.49 23.74
CA ILE A 147 1.34 -5.00 23.11
C ILE A 147 0.30 -5.34 24.20
N CYS A 148 0.72 -5.98 25.30
CA CYS A 148 -0.16 -6.24 26.43
C CYS A 148 -0.73 -4.96 27.05
N ALA A 149 0.10 -3.92 27.20
CA ALA A 149 -0.32 -2.64 27.77
C ALA A 149 -1.32 -1.90 26.86
N LEU A 150 -1.25 -2.11 25.55
CA LEU A 150 -2.13 -1.52 24.52
C LEU A 150 -3.48 -2.23 24.34
N ARG A 151 -3.73 -3.35 25.02
CA ARG A 151 -4.93 -4.19 24.85
C ARG A 151 -6.28 -3.44 24.95
N ARG A 152 -6.32 -2.31 25.68
CA ARG A 152 -7.54 -1.49 25.88
C ARG A 152 -7.41 -0.08 25.31
N VAL A 153 -6.41 0.13 24.46
CA VAL A 153 -6.16 1.39 23.76
C VAL A 153 -6.68 1.22 22.34
N TRP A 154 -7.43 2.20 21.87
CA TRP A 154 -7.92 2.30 20.50
C TRP A 154 -6.86 2.99 19.66
N ILE A 155 -6.48 2.38 18.55
CA ILE A 155 -5.44 2.89 17.65
C ILE A 155 -6.06 2.95 16.26
N GLU A 156 -6.02 4.10 15.59
CA GLU A 156 -6.47 4.15 14.19
C GLU A 156 -5.37 3.55 13.30
N GLU A 157 -4.15 4.06 13.43
CA GLU A 157 -3.00 3.65 12.62
C GLU A 157 -1.84 3.16 13.49
N LEU A 158 -1.40 1.92 13.27
CA LEU A 158 -0.26 1.30 13.96
C LEU A 158 0.90 1.10 12.97
N HIS A 159 2.01 1.80 13.19
CA HIS A 159 3.21 1.70 12.36
C HIS A 159 4.32 0.96 13.12
N LEU A 160 4.85 -0.11 12.54
CA LEU A 160 5.91 -0.95 13.08
C LEU A 160 7.10 -0.89 12.14
N THR A 161 8.16 -0.20 12.53
CA THR A 161 9.28 0.11 11.61
C THR A 161 10.63 -0.33 12.16
N ALA A 162 11.48 -0.90 11.30
CA ALA A 162 12.87 -1.23 11.62
C ALA A 162 13.03 -2.18 12.83
N ILE A 163 12.09 -3.13 12.98
CA ILE A 163 12.11 -4.13 14.07
C ILE A 163 12.71 -5.43 13.53
N TYR A 164 13.84 -5.83 14.12
CA TYR A 164 14.58 -7.02 13.72
C TYR A 164 14.66 -7.99 14.90
N MET A 165 14.20 -9.22 14.66
CA MET A 165 14.30 -10.36 15.58
C MET A 165 15.07 -11.51 14.94
N ASP A 166 15.85 -12.21 15.76
CA ASP A 166 16.55 -13.44 15.41
C ASP A 166 15.64 -14.67 15.53
N GLN A 167 15.88 -15.68 14.68
CA GLN A 167 15.07 -16.91 14.57
C GLN A 167 15.05 -17.79 15.84
N GLU A 168 16.04 -17.67 16.72
CA GLU A 168 16.18 -18.59 17.88
C GLU A 168 15.15 -18.34 19.00
N THR A 169 14.28 -17.35 18.83
CA THR A 169 13.24 -17.04 19.81
C THR A 169 12.06 -18.00 19.66
N THR A 170 12.09 -19.08 20.44
CA THR A 170 11.04 -20.12 20.53
C THR A 170 9.60 -19.55 20.44
N SER A 171 8.73 -20.17 19.64
CA SER A 171 7.35 -19.70 19.42
C SER A 171 6.63 -19.33 20.73
N PRO A 172 5.90 -18.21 20.76
CA PRO A 172 5.17 -17.76 21.94
C PRO A 172 4.17 -18.82 22.42
N ILE A 173 4.12 -19.02 23.74
CA ILE A 173 3.13 -19.90 24.36
C ILE A 173 1.78 -19.15 24.38
N GLY A 174 1.01 -19.28 23.29
CA GLY A 174 -0.45 -19.13 23.28
C GLY A 174 -1.04 -17.78 23.70
N LEU A 175 -0.28 -16.68 23.64
CA LEU A 175 -0.79 -15.36 23.96
C LEU A 175 -1.36 -14.69 22.69
N HIS A 176 -2.66 -14.82 22.46
CA HIS A 176 -3.39 -14.02 21.47
C HIS A 176 -3.93 -12.76 22.15
N THR A 177 -3.24 -11.64 21.97
CA THR A 177 -3.61 -10.35 22.53
C THR A 177 -4.49 -9.60 21.53
N PRO A 178 -5.77 -9.34 21.87
CA PRO A 178 -6.62 -8.54 21.01
C PRO A 178 -6.12 -7.09 21.02
N LEU A 179 -5.94 -6.51 19.85
CA LEU A 179 -5.66 -5.08 19.68
C LEU A 179 -6.87 -4.38 19.04
N CYS A 180 -7.24 -3.23 19.58
CA CYS A 180 -8.30 -2.39 19.02
C CYS A 180 -7.72 -1.48 17.94
N LEU A 181 -7.41 -2.05 16.78
CA LEU A 181 -7.00 -1.32 15.58
C LEU A 181 -8.23 -1.07 14.70
N PHE A 182 -8.33 0.04 13.97
CA PHE A 182 -9.52 0.26 13.14
C PHE A 182 -9.30 0.88 11.77
N LYS A 183 -8.10 1.38 11.45
CA LYS A 183 -7.81 1.93 10.12
C LYS A 183 -6.64 1.25 9.42
N ALA A 184 -5.43 1.25 9.99
CA ALA A 184 -4.25 0.76 9.27
C ALA A 184 -3.22 0.05 10.15
N LEU A 185 -2.65 -1.03 9.62
CA LEU A 185 -1.44 -1.69 10.09
C LEU A 185 -0.32 -1.50 9.05
N ASP A 186 0.72 -0.74 9.39
CA ASP A 186 1.93 -0.60 8.58
C ASP A 186 3.10 -1.35 9.24
N MET A 187 3.73 -2.23 8.47
CA MET A 187 4.91 -2.98 8.86
C MET A 187 6.02 -2.76 7.83
N SER A 188 7.00 -1.94 8.18
CA SER A 188 8.04 -1.46 7.26
C SER A 188 9.45 -1.79 7.73
N HIS A 189 10.26 -2.37 6.84
CA HIS A 189 11.66 -2.73 7.11
C HIS A 189 11.84 -3.64 8.33
N ILE A 190 11.00 -4.67 8.45
CA ILE A 190 11.02 -5.63 9.56
C ILE A 190 11.65 -6.98 9.16
N SER A 191 12.13 -7.76 10.14
CA SER A 191 12.59 -9.13 9.87
C SER A 191 11.42 -10.11 9.70
N GLY A 192 11.62 -11.17 8.91
CA GLY A 192 10.64 -12.25 8.79
C GLY A 192 10.24 -12.90 10.13
N PRO A 193 11.19 -13.23 11.02
CA PRO A 193 10.86 -13.74 12.35
C PRO A 193 9.97 -12.82 13.19
N PHE A 194 10.16 -11.50 13.09
CA PHE A 194 9.28 -10.54 13.75
C PHE A 194 7.87 -10.57 13.16
N LEU A 195 7.73 -10.57 11.82
CA LEU A 195 6.43 -10.65 11.17
C LEU A 195 5.63 -11.89 11.62
N GLU A 196 6.28 -13.06 11.63
CA GLU A 196 5.66 -14.31 12.07
C GLU A 196 5.25 -14.25 13.54
N TRP A 197 6.14 -13.82 14.42
CA TRP A 197 5.85 -13.66 15.85
C TRP A 197 4.69 -12.69 16.09
N PHE A 198 4.69 -11.54 15.42
CA PHE A 198 3.65 -10.53 15.57
C PHE A 198 2.27 -11.08 15.18
N CYS A 199 2.20 -11.77 14.04
CA CYS A 199 0.95 -12.38 13.58
C CYS A 199 0.46 -13.53 14.47
N GLU A 200 1.34 -14.16 15.23
CA GLU A 200 0.96 -15.18 16.22
C GLU A 200 0.44 -14.57 17.52
N VAL A 201 0.99 -13.43 17.93
CA VAL A 201 0.66 -12.83 19.23
C VAL A 201 -0.50 -11.86 19.15
N VAL A 202 -0.73 -11.24 17.99
CA VAL A 202 -1.76 -10.19 17.83
C VAL A 202 -3.01 -10.77 17.18
N ASP A 203 -4.15 -10.40 17.75
CA ASP A 203 -5.48 -10.68 17.20
C ASP A 203 -6.18 -9.37 16.81
N LEU A 204 -6.50 -9.24 15.53
CA LEU A 204 -7.24 -8.13 14.90
C LEU A 204 -8.64 -8.59 14.48
N GLY A 205 -9.14 -9.72 14.98
CA GLY A 205 -10.49 -10.21 14.70
C GLY A 205 -11.61 -9.32 15.24
N GLY A 206 -11.30 -8.38 16.13
CA GLY A 206 -12.22 -7.33 16.58
C GLY A 206 -12.45 -6.22 15.54
N CYS A 207 -11.63 -6.13 14.50
CA CYS A 207 -11.75 -5.15 13.43
C CYS A 207 -12.91 -5.54 12.50
N THR A 208 -14.04 -4.85 12.62
CA THR A 208 -15.22 -5.05 11.76
C THR A 208 -15.20 -4.16 10.53
N GLU A 209 -14.52 -3.02 10.60
CA GLU A 209 -14.29 -2.15 9.46
C GLU A 209 -13.13 -2.70 8.63
N GLY A 210 -13.12 -2.43 7.32
CA GLY A 210 -12.03 -2.84 6.46
C GLY A 210 -10.72 -2.18 6.91
N ILE A 211 -9.70 -2.99 7.18
CA ILE A 211 -8.39 -2.50 7.62
C ILE A 211 -7.40 -2.44 6.45
N GLU A 212 -6.56 -1.42 6.44
CA GLU A 212 -5.42 -1.31 5.55
C GLU A 212 -4.24 -2.12 6.10
N VAL A 213 -3.65 -3.00 5.28
CA VAL A 213 -2.48 -3.80 5.66
C VAL A 213 -1.34 -3.49 4.70
N ASN A 214 -0.30 -2.85 5.25
CA ASN A 214 0.92 -2.52 4.51
C ASN A 214 2.09 -3.35 5.06
N VAL A 215 2.72 -4.15 4.20
CA VAL A 215 3.97 -4.87 4.53
C VAL A 215 5.02 -4.51 3.50
N VAL A 216 6.01 -3.74 3.93
CA VAL A 216 7.01 -3.13 3.05
C VAL A 216 8.42 -3.52 3.48
N GLY A 217 9.24 -3.99 2.54
CA GLY A 217 10.67 -4.21 2.80
C GLY A 217 10.96 -5.31 3.84
N CYS A 218 10.11 -6.34 3.92
CA CYS A 218 10.30 -7.47 4.84
C CYS A 218 11.15 -8.58 4.20
N ASN A 219 12.07 -9.14 4.98
CA ASN A 219 12.90 -10.28 4.58
C ASN A 219 12.26 -11.61 5.03
N THR A 220 11.12 -11.97 4.43
CA THR A 220 10.41 -13.23 4.70
C THR A 220 10.26 -14.07 3.42
N PRO A 221 10.36 -15.41 3.47
CA PRO A 221 10.07 -16.27 2.33
C PRO A 221 8.57 -16.48 2.07
N SER A 222 7.71 -16.16 3.05
CA SER A 222 6.26 -16.39 3.02
C SER A 222 5.53 -15.30 3.81
N ILE A 223 4.28 -15.02 3.44
CA ILE A 223 3.38 -14.09 4.16
C ILE A 223 2.13 -14.80 4.71
N ALA A 224 2.10 -16.13 4.73
CA ALA A 224 0.97 -16.91 5.23
C ALA A 224 0.63 -16.62 6.70
N CYS A 225 1.61 -16.14 7.48
CA CYS A 225 1.39 -15.75 8.87
C CYS A 225 0.34 -14.64 9.01
N LEU A 226 0.16 -13.76 8.01
CA LEU A 226 -0.87 -12.72 8.03
C LEU A 226 -2.30 -13.28 8.21
N ASN A 227 -2.55 -14.52 7.79
CA ASN A 227 -3.84 -15.20 8.00
C ASN A 227 -4.17 -15.40 9.50
N LYS A 228 -3.17 -15.36 10.39
CA LYS A 228 -3.33 -15.54 11.84
C LYS A 228 -3.82 -14.28 12.56
N LEU A 229 -3.78 -13.11 11.90
CA LEU A 229 -4.24 -11.85 12.49
C LEU A 229 -5.76 -11.79 12.70
N GLY A 230 -6.54 -12.73 12.15
CA GLY A 230 -7.99 -12.76 12.35
C GLY A 230 -8.77 -11.68 11.60
N ILE A 231 -8.11 -10.91 10.72
CA ILE A 231 -8.72 -9.84 9.93
C ILE A 231 -9.89 -10.39 9.10
N SER A 232 -11.07 -9.83 9.29
CA SER A 232 -12.30 -10.28 8.63
C SER A 232 -12.62 -9.54 7.33
N SER A 233 -12.11 -8.31 7.19
CA SER A 233 -12.28 -7.44 6.04
C SER A 233 -11.05 -6.56 5.85
N ILE A 234 -10.63 -6.38 4.59
CA ILE A 234 -9.56 -5.45 4.21
C ILE A 234 -10.12 -4.29 3.40
N SER A 235 -9.52 -3.11 3.54
CA SER A 235 -9.75 -1.91 2.73
C SER A 235 -8.55 -1.58 1.84
N ASN A 236 -7.34 -1.97 2.23
CA ASN A 236 -6.15 -1.85 1.39
C ASN A 236 -5.21 -3.01 1.68
N LEU A 237 -4.58 -3.57 0.64
CA LEU A 237 -3.45 -4.47 0.79
C LEU A 237 -2.26 -3.98 -0.03
N ASN A 238 -1.17 -3.66 0.66
CA ASN A 238 0.10 -3.28 0.04
C ASN A 238 1.21 -4.24 0.48
N ILE A 239 1.69 -5.06 -0.44
CA ILE A 239 2.82 -5.96 -0.26
C ILE A 239 3.91 -5.54 -1.22
N SER A 240 4.98 -4.91 -0.71
CA SER A 240 6.02 -4.38 -1.60
C SER A 240 7.45 -4.48 -1.08
N PHE A 241 8.40 -4.66 -1.99
CA PHE A 241 9.84 -4.76 -1.69
C PHE A 241 10.23 -5.97 -0.82
N LEU A 242 9.49 -7.09 -0.88
CA LEU A 242 9.83 -8.33 -0.18
C LEU A 242 10.78 -9.18 -1.04
N GLN A 243 12.03 -8.76 -1.16
CA GLN A 243 13.02 -9.34 -2.11
C GLN A 243 13.33 -10.83 -1.94
N ASN A 244 12.99 -11.42 -0.79
CA ASN A 244 13.22 -12.84 -0.51
C ASN A 244 11.92 -13.66 -0.46
N LEU A 245 10.78 -13.08 -0.84
CA LEU A 245 9.50 -13.75 -0.88
C LEU A 245 9.50 -14.86 -1.95
N GLN A 246 9.29 -16.09 -1.52
CA GLN A 246 9.21 -17.26 -2.40
C GLN A 246 7.76 -17.66 -2.65
N HIS A 247 6.87 -17.39 -1.69
CA HIS A 247 5.46 -17.75 -1.77
C HIS A 247 4.57 -16.57 -1.40
N PHE A 248 3.60 -16.26 -2.28
CA PHE A 248 2.46 -15.41 -1.95
C PHE A 248 1.31 -16.32 -1.50
N ASP A 249 1.18 -16.47 -0.19
CA ASP A 249 0.33 -17.48 0.47
C ASP A 249 -0.61 -16.88 1.54
N TYR A 250 -0.91 -15.59 1.41
CA TYR A 250 -1.95 -14.92 2.15
C TYR A 250 -3.31 -15.10 1.45
N CYS A 251 -4.29 -15.67 2.15
CA CYS A 251 -5.65 -15.80 1.63
C CYS A 251 -6.41 -14.54 2.03
N LEU A 252 -6.90 -13.79 1.05
CA LEU A 252 -7.57 -12.54 1.38
C LEU A 252 -8.88 -12.82 2.11
N PRO A 253 -9.16 -12.06 3.17
CA PRO A 253 -10.50 -12.01 3.72
C PRO A 253 -11.44 -11.30 2.72
N ASN A 254 -12.73 -11.21 3.05
CA ASN A 254 -13.69 -10.52 2.19
C ASN A 254 -13.23 -9.08 1.96
N SER A 255 -13.17 -8.63 0.70
CA SER A 255 -12.85 -7.24 0.37
C SER A 255 -14.09 -6.36 0.59
N ALA A 256 -13.93 -5.22 1.27
CA ALA A 256 -14.98 -4.22 1.32
C ALA A 256 -15.17 -3.61 -0.08
N ALA A 257 -16.29 -3.92 -0.74
CA ALA A 257 -16.42 -3.78 -2.19
C ALA A 257 -16.23 -2.35 -2.77
N ASP A 258 -16.31 -1.32 -1.93
CA ASP A 258 -16.49 0.06 -2.43
C ASP A 258 -15.21 0.91 -2.43
N THR A 259 -14.14 0.51 -1.71
CA THR A 259 -12.92 1.34 -1.57
C THR A 259 -11.63 0.52 -1.54
N CYS A 260 -11.65 -0.72 -2.02
CA CYS A 260 -10.50 -1.61 -1.85
C CYS A 260 -9.33 -1.31 -2.80
N GLU A 261 -8.14 -1.06 -2.26
CA GLU A 261 -6.91 -0.92 -3.06
C GLU A 261 -6.00 -2.15 -2.93
N LEU A 262 -5.34 -2.51 -4.03
CA LEU A 262 -4.36 -3.61 -4.07
C LEU A 262 -3.04 -3.14 -4.67
N LYS A 263 -1.97 -3.22 -3.90
CA LYS A 263 -0.61 -2.94 -4.35
C LYS A 263 0.30 -4.15 -4.12
N ILE A 264 0.79 -4.76 -5.19
CA ILE A 264 1.73 -5.90 -5.13
C ILE A 264 2.90 -5.63 -6.07
N CYS A 265 3.98 -5.05 -5.56
CA CYS A 265 5.07 -4.51 -6.39
C CYS A 265 6.46 -4.86 -5.83
N ASN A 266 7.46 -4.86 -6.70
CA ASN A 266 8.85 -5.12 -6.37
C ASN A 266 9.07 -6.47 -5.65
N LEU A 267 8.42 -7.53 -6.14
CA LEU A 267 8.59 -8.90 -5.65
C LEU A 267 9.52 -9.72 -6.57
N PRO A 268 10.02 -10.88 -6.12
CA PRO A 268 10.79 -11.77 -6.99
C PRO A 268 9.93 -12.36 -8.12
N ARG A 269 10.45 -12.32 -9.36
CA ARG A 269 9.77 -12.85 -10.57
C ARG A 269 9.26 -14.29 -10.48
N ASN A 270 9.97 -15.13 -9.72
CA ASN A 270 9.65 -16.56 -9.60
C ASN A 270 8.82 -16.87 -8.33
N ILE A 271 8.02 -15.90 -7.87
CA ILE A 271 7.15 -16.09 -6.72
C ILE A 271 6.09 -17.17 -7.00
N GLY A 272 5.95 -18.11 -6.07
CA GLY A 272 4.90 -19.11 -6.11
C GLY A 272 3.59 -18.54 -5.61
N VAL A 273 2.57 -18.50 -6.47
CA VAL A 273 1.19 -18.13 -6.09
C VAL A 273 0.32 -19.37 -6.24
N SER A 274 -0.33 -19.79 -5.15
CA SER A 274 -1.24 -20.94 -5.21
C SER A 274 -2.53 -20.57 -5.96
N ALA A 275 -3.18 -21.54 -6.62
CA ALA A 275 -4.44 -21.30 -7.32
C ALA A 275 -5.56 -20.78 -6.39
N VAL A 276 -5.55 -21.19 -5.11
CA VAL A 276 -6.53 -20.72 -4.11
C VAL A 276 -6.35 -19.22 -3.85
N VAL A 277 -5.10 -18.80 -3.64
CA VAL A 277 -4.76 -17.40 -3.38
C VAL A 277 -5.00 -16.53 -4.62
N ALA A 278 -4.58 -17.00 -5.80
CA ALA A 278 -4.83 -16.29 -7.05
C ALA A 278 -6.33 -16.10 -7.31
N LYS A 279 -7.14 -17.13 -7.04
CA LYS A 279 -8.60 -17.07 -7.15
C LYS A 279 -9.22 -16.08 -6.17
N SER A 280 -8.74 -16.07 -4.93
CA SER A 280 -9.17 -15.11 -3.91
C SER A 280 -8.89 -13.65 -4.35
N LEU A 281 -7.70 -13.37 -4.88
CA LEU A 281 -7.33 -12.06 -5.45
C LEU A 281 -8.21 -11.65 -6.64
N ALA A 282 -8.48 -12.59 -7.55
CA ALA A 282 -9.27 -12.35 -8.76
C ALA A 282 -10.79 -12.35 -8.53
N GLU A 283 -11.27 -12.83 -7.37
CA GLU A 283 -12.67 -12.74 -6.96
C GLU A 283 -13.01 -11.38 -6.34
N GLY A 284 -12.02 -10.69 -5.78
CA GLY A 284 -12.16 -9.32 -5.31
C GLY A 284 -12.47 -8.34 -6.44
N ILE A 285 -13.15 -7.25 -6.06
CA ILE A 285 -13.33 -6.07 -6.89
C ILE A 285 -12.52 -4.96 -6.22
N TRP A 286 -11.56 -4.42 -6.96
CA TRP A 286 -10.63 -3.42 -6.47
C TRP A 286 -10.92 -2.08 -7.14
N LEU A 287 -10.88 -1.01 -6.36
CA LEU A 287 -10.95 0.35 -6.87
C LEU A 287 -9.71 0.62 -7.72
N ASN A 288 -8.54 0.45 -7.09
CA ASN A 288 -7.22 0.66 -7.69
C ASN A 288 -6.35 -0.59 -7.53
N VAL A 289 -5.63 -0.95 -8.59
CA VAL A 289 -4.63 -2.03 -8.56
C VAL A 289 -3.31 -1.53 -9.09
N GLU A 290 -2.25 -1.66 -8.31
CA GLU A 290 -0.86 -1.42 -8.72
C GLU A 290 -0.06 -2.71 -8.60
N MET A 291 0.51 -3.20 -9.70
CA MET A 291 1.18 -4.49 -9.71
C MET A 291 2.32 -4.58 -10.73
N ASP A 292 3.34 -5.39 -10.43
CA ASP A 292 4.31 -5.77 -11.46
C ASP A 292 3.65 -6.70 -12.50
N MET A 293 3.95 -6.48 -13.78
CA MET A 293 3.29 -7.16 -14.90
C MET A 293 3.47 -8.69 -14.86
N ASP A 294 4.62 -9.17 -14.43
CA ASP A 294 4.90 -10.60 -14.26
C ASP A 294 4.02 -11.23 -13.16
N ILE A 295 3.85 -10.54 -12.03
CA ILE A 295 2.96 -10.96 -10.93
C ILE A 295 1.51 -10.98 -11.39
N TRP A 296 1.06 -9.94 -12.12
CA TRP A 296 -0.27 -9.87 -12.72
C TRP A 296 -0.54 -11.09 -13.60
N ASN A 297 0.40 -11.43 -14.47
CA ASN A 297 0.30 -12.60 -15.35
C ASN A 297 0.26 -13.91 -14.57
N ILE A 298 1.07 -14.07 -13.53
CA ILE A 298 1.08 -15.26 -12.65
C ILE A 298 -0.30 -15.43 -11.99
N ILE A 299 -0.85 -14.38 -11.39
CA ILE A 299 -2.15 -14.43 -10.71
C ILE A 299 -3.26 -14.73 -11.70
N CYS A 300 -3.34 -13.99 -12.82
CA CYS A 300 -4.42 -14.16 -13.80
C CYS A 300 -4.40 -15.57 -14.42
N SER A 301 -3.20 -16.10 -14.69
CA SER A 301 -3.02 -17.46 -15.20
C SER A 301 -3.44 -18.52 -14.18
N ALA A 302 -2.99 -18.40 -12.93
CA ALA A 302 -3.31 -19.33 -11.86
C ALA A 302 -4.81 -19.31 -11.48
N ALA A 303 -5.42 -18.13 -11.49
CA ALA A 303 -6.85 -17.94 -11.24
C ALA A 303 -7.73 -18.35 -12.43
N LYS A 304 -7.15 -18.39 -13.64
CA LYS A 304 -7.86 -18.53 -14.93
C LYS A 304 -8.93 -17.45 -15.13
N ARG A 305 -8.66 -16.25 -14.61
CA ARG A 305 -9.54 -15.07 -14.64
C ARG A 305 -8.71 -13.82 -14.39
N LYS A 306 -9.14 -12.68 -14.94
CA LYS A 306 -8.57 -11.36 -14.63
C LYS A 306 -9.03 -10.86 -13.26
N ILE A 307 -8.20 -10.01 -12.65
CA ILE A 307 -8.57 -9.27 -11.44
C ILE A 307 -9.59 -8.18 -11.83
N GLY A 308 -10.65 -8.03 -11.04
CA GLY A 308 -11.64 -6.98 -11.24
C GLY A 308 -11.10 -5.63 -10.76
N VAL A 309 -11.05 -4.64 -11.66
CA VAL A 309 -10.58 -3.28 -11.38
C VAL A 309 -11.65 -2.29 -11.84
N LEU A 310 -12.03 -1.35 -10.98
CA LEU A 310 -13.09 -0.37 -11.25
C LEU A 310 -12.54 0.93 -11.83
N GLU A 311 -11.57 1.54 -11.15
CA GLU A 311 -11.07 2.87 -11.52
C GLU A 311 -9.74 2.76 -12.27
N GLU A 312 -8.67 2.35 -11.59
CA GLU A 312 -7.31 2.43 -12.15
C GLU A 312 -6.53 1.12 -12.02
N LEU A 313 -5.93 0.69 -13.13
CA LEU A 313 -4.93 -0.37 -13.16
C LEU A 313 -3.56 0.20 -13.52
N THR A 314 -2.62 0.15 -12.59
CA THR A 314 -1.21 0.47 -12.82
C THR A 314 -0.37 -0.81 -12.94
N LEU A 315 0.31 -0.98 -14.07
CA LEU A 315 1.17 -2.12 -14.37
C LEU A 315 2.64 -1.69 -14.52
N ASN A 316 3.50 -2.16 -13.61
CA ASN A 316 4.93 -1.92 -13.67
C ASN A 316 5.61 -2.93 -14.60
N ILE A 317 6.29 -2.44 -15.63
CA ILE A 317 6.90 -3.29 -16.67
C ILE A 317 8.42 -3.26 -16.50
N VAL A 318 8.96 -4.33 -15.92
CA VAL A 318 10.41 -4.51 -15.79
C VAL A 318 11.02 -5.17 -17.03
N PHE A 319 10.25 -6.08 -17.66
CA PHE A 319 10.67 -6.81 -18.86
C PHE A 319 9.61 -6.74 -19.95
N LEU A 320 10.06 -6.49 -21.19
CA LEU A 320 9.18 -6.34 -22.34
C LEU A 320 8.43 -7.64 -22.68
N GLU A 321 9.05 -8.80 -22.44
CA GLU A 321 8.42 -10.09 -22.70
C GLU A 321 7.16 -10.35 -21.85
N ASP A 322 7.00 -9.67 -20.70
CA ASP A 322 5.84 -9.87 -19.83
C ASP A 322 4.55 -9.26 -20.46
N LEU A 323 4.68 -8.31 -21.38
CA LEU A 323 3.56 -7.82 -22.21
C LEU A 323 3.16 -8.81 -23.31
N GLN A 324 4.02 -9.76 -23.65
CA GLN A 324 3.79 -10.76 -24.71
C GLN A 324 3.24 -12.08 -24.15
N ALA A 325 3.14 -12.22 -22.83
CA ALA A 325 2.56 -13.39 -22.21
C ALA A 325 1.11 -13.52 -22.63
N ASP A 326 0.85 -14.40 -23.60
CA ASP A 326 -0.50 -14.77 -24.00
C ASP A 326 -1.20 -15.37 -22.78
N ILE A 327 -2.08 -14.59 -22.16
CA ILE A 327 -3.10 -15.14 -21.28
C ILE A 327 -3.86 -16.14 -22.16
N ASP A 328 -3.77 -17.43 -21.79
CA ASP A 328 -4.28 -18.58 -22.53
C ASP A 328 -5.53 -18.21 -23.34
N PRO A 329 -5.57 -18.47 -24.67
CA PRO A 329 -6.73 -18.18 -25.51
C PRO A 329 -8.07 -18.67 -24.92
N GLY A 330 -8.06 -19.73 -24.11
CA GLY A 330 -9.23 -20.23 -23.37
C GLY A 330 -9.73 -19.32 -22.24
N VAL A 331 -8.85 -18.46 -21.70
CA VAL A 331 -9.15 -17.45 -20.67
C VAL A 331 -9.73 -16.16 -21.29
N ARG A 332 -9.58 -15.94 -22.61
CA ARG A 332 -10.08 -14.74 -23.32
C ARG A 332 -11.60 -14.52 -23.25
N ARG A 333 -12.38 -15.53 -22.85
CA ARG A 333 -13.85 -15.42 -22.70
C ARG A 333 -14.31 -14.87 -21.34
N TRP A 334 -13.41 -14.66 -20.38
CA TRP A 334 -13.78 -14.35 -19.00
C TRP A 334 -13.49 -12.89 -18.69
N LEU A 335 -14.57 -12.11 -18.52
CA LEU A 335 -14.63 -10.70 -18.15
C LEU A 335 -13.53 -9.82 -18.74
N GLU A 336 -13.93 -9.03 -19.73
CA GLU A 336 -13.17 -7.88 -20.20
C GLU A 336 -12.75 -7.00 -19.01
N LEU A 337 -11.51 -6.52 -19.02
CA LEU A 337 -11.05 -5.56 -18.01
C LEU A 337 -11.84 -4.25 -18.21
N GLN A 338 -12.52 -3.80 -17.15
CA GLN A 338 -13.41 -2.63 -17.16
C GLN A 338 -12.85 -1.44 -16.38
N ALA A 339 -11.54 -1.41 -16.11
CA ALA A 339 -10.91 -0.26 -15.47
C ALA A 339 -11.19 1.01 -16.28
N GLY A 340 -11.48 2.11 -15.60
CA GLY A 340 -11.62 3.43 -16.25
C GLY A 340 -10.30 3.85 -16.92
N SER A 341 -9.19 3.69 -16.20
CA SER A 341 -7.83 4.05 -16.64
C SER A 341 -6.87 2.87 -16.51
N ILE A 342 -5.90 2.79 -17.43
CA ILE A 342 -4.72 1.91 -17.31
C ILE A 342 -3.45 2.72 -17.45
N ILE A 343 -2.57 2.60 -16.45
CA ILE A 343 -1.24 3.20 -16.43
C ILE A 343 -0.20 2.11 -16.64
N PHE A 344 0.62 2.24 -17.67
CA PHE A 344 1.79 1.41 -17.91
C PHE A 344 3.04 2.16 -17.47
N TRP A 345 3.66 1.69 -16.39
CA TRP A 345 4.87 2.27 -15.85
C TRP A 345 6.10 1.53 -16.37
N ASP A 346 6.88 2.18 -17.23
CA ASP A 346 8.14 1.64 -17.75
C ASP A 346 9.21 1.65 -16.64
N CYS A 347 9.45 0.47 -16.07
CA CYS A 347 10.49 0.17 -15.09
C CYS A 347 11.70 -0.53 -15.75
N THR A 348 11.78 -0.54 -17.09
CA THR A 348 12.91 -1.15 -17.78
C THR A 348 14.19 -0.34 -17.52
N LYS A 349 15.35 -0.93 -17.82
CA LYS A 349 16.64 -0.24 -17.67
C LYS A 349 16.89 0.80 -18.77
N GLU A 350 15.99 0.89 -19.74
CA GLU A 350 16.10 1.84 -20.84
C GLU A 350 15.78 3.24 -20.32
N LYS A 351 16.52 4.25 -20.79
CA LYS A 351 16.26 5.66 -20.45
C LYS A 351 15.34 6.35 -21.46
N MET A 352 14.95 5.61 -22.49
CA MET A 352 14.21 6.13 -23.62
C MET A 352 13.12 5.15 -24.01
N LEU A 353 11.89 5.65 -24.09
CA LEU A 353 10.73 4.88 -24.51
C LEU A 353 10.82 4.66 -26.02
N LYS A 354 11.09 3.41 -26.40
CA LYS A 354 11.27 3.00 -27.80
C LYS A 354 9.98 2.43 -28.36
N ARG A 355 9.86 2.49 -29.69
CA ARG A 355 8.74 1.91 -30.44
C ARG A 355 8.36 0.47 -30.06
N PRO A 356 9.29 -0.49 -29.84
CA PRO A 356 8.91 -1.86 -29.48
C PRO A 356 8.13 -1.97 -28.16
N PHE A 357 8.42 -1.10 -27.19
CA PHE A 357 7.69 -1.05 -25.92
C PHE A 357 6.28 -0.52 -26.15
N PHE A 358 6.18 0.63 -26.83
CA PHE A 358 4.91 1.23 -27.20
C PHE A 358 4.00 0.27 -27.97
N ASP A 359 4.53 -0.35 -29.03
CA ASP A 359 3.79 -1.31 -29.87
C ASP A 359 3.31 -2.52 -29.04
N ALA A 360 4.11 -2.99 -28.07
CA ALA A 360 3.74 -4.08 -27.17
C ALA A 360 2.62 -3.70 -26.20
N VAL A 361 2.67 -2.49 -25.63
CA VAL A 361 1.59 -1.98 -24.75
C VAL A 361 0.28 -1.87 -25.53
N VAL A 362 0.30 -1.22 -26.69
CA VAL A 362 -0.91 -1.07 -27.54
C VAL A 362 -1.47 -2.45 -27.94
N ALA A 363 -0.60 -3.39 -28.30
CA ALA A 363 -1.03 -4.76 -28.62
C ALA A 363 -1.67 -5.45 -27.41
N TRP A 364 -1.10 -5.31 -26.21
CA TRP A 364 -1.63 -5.90 -24.99
C TRP A 364 -3.01 -5.34 -24.65
N VAL A 365 -3.18 -4.01 -24.71
CA VAL A 365 -4.46 -3.34 -24.39
C VAL A 365 -5.57 -3.81 -25.32
N ARG A 366 -5.32 -3.87 -26.64
CA ARG A 366 -6.30 -4.35 -27.63
C ARG A 366 -6.82 -5.76 -27.33
N VAL A 367 -6.00 -6.60 -26.71
CA VAL A 367 -6.39 -7.98 -26.35
C VAL A 367 -7.09 -8.02 -24.99
N ASN A 368 -6.76 -7.11 -24.07
CA ASN A 368 -7.11 -7.28 -22.67
C ASN A 368 -8.14 -6.30 -22.11
N ALA A 369 -8.33 -5.13 -22.73
CA ALA A 369 -8.98 -4.01 -22.05
C ALA A 369 -9.93 -3.21 -22.97
N SER A 370 -11.03 -3.85 -23.37
CA SER A 370 -12.07 -3.23 -24.22
C SER A 370 -12.91 -2.15 -23.52
N GLY A 371 -12.95 -2.15 -22.18
CA GLY A 371 -13.76 -1.21 -21.39
C GLY A 371 -13.08 0.13 -21.06
N VAL A 372 -11.78 0.25 -21.35
CA VAL A 372 -10.92 1.35 -20.88
C VAL A 372 -11.21 2.66 -21.60
N MET A 373 -11.22 3.76 -20.83
CA MET A 373 -11.38 5.12 -21.34
C MET A 373 -10.04 5.82 -21.51
N ASP A 374 -9.10 5.59 -20.60
CA ASP A 374 -7.83 6.31 -20.57
C ASP A 374 -6.64 5.35 -20.48
N ILE A 375 -5.61 5.59 -21.29
CA ILE A 375 -4.35 4.86 -21.24
C ILE A 375 -3.22 5.86 -21.05
N GLU A 376 -2.40 5.65 -20.02
CA GLU A 376 -1.17 6.40 -19.80
C GLU A 376 0.03 5.46 -19.94
N ILE A 377 1.08 5.91 -20.63
CA ILE A 377 2.39 5.26 -20.64
C ILE A 377 3.42 6.22 -20.06
N THR A 378 4.00 5.87 -18.93
CA THR A 378 4.86 6.78 -18.16
C THR A 378 6.08 6.06 -17.58
N GLY A 379 6.99 6.80 -16.95
CA GLY A 379 8.14 6.21 -16.26
C GLY A 379 9.14 7.24 -15.72
N ILE A 380 10.01 6.80 -14.82
CA ILE A 380 10.93 7.69 -14.09
C ILE A 380 12.17 7.99 -14.93
N ASN A 381 12.42 9.28 -15.18
CA ASN A 381 13.59 9.75 -15.93
C ASN A 381 13.68 9.17 -17.34
N ILE A 382 12.52 8.90 -17.96
CA ILE A 382 12.43 8.39 -19.32
C ILE A 382 12.07 9.55 -20.25
N THR A 383 12.72 9.59 -21.41
CA THR A 383 12.35 10.48 -22.52
C THR A 383 11.78 9.67 -23.67
N THR A 384 11.01 10.28 -24.56
CA THR A 384 10.55 9.61 -25.78
C THR A 384 11.66 9.53 -26.82
N ASP A 385 11.65 8.47 -27.63
CA ASP A 385 12.44 8.41 -28.86
C ASP A 385 11.90 9.41 -29.90
N PRO A 386 12.72 10.33 -30.46
CA PRO A 386 12.27 11.26 -31.50
C PRO A 386 11.64 10.60 -32.73
N GLU A 387 12.04 9.35 -33.05
CA GLU A 387 11.42 8.59 -34.13
C GLU A 387 9.99 8.17 -33.79
N LEU A 388 9.74 7.81 -32.52
CA LEU A 388 8.41 7.48 -32.01
C LEU A 388 7.53 8.73 -31.96
N GLU A 389 8.07 9.86 -31.52
CA GLU A 389 7.36 11.16 -31.55
C GLU A 389 6.95 11.54 -32.97
N SER A 390 7.88 11.39 -33.91
CA SER A 390 7.62 11.66 -35.33
C SER A 390 6.59 10.71 -35.93
N LEU A 391 6.49 9.48 -35.43
CA LEU A 391 5.56 8.47 -35.91
C LEU A 391 4.12 8.84 -35.57
N TRP A 392 3.81 9.10 -34.31
CA TRP A 392 2.44 9.43 -33.89
C TRP A 392 2.00 10.84 -34.28
N ALA A 393 2.94 11.75 -34.54
CA ALA A 393 2.62 13.08 -35.07
C ALA A 393 2.10 13.02 -36.51
N ARG A 394 2.43 11.95 -37.24
CA ARG A 394 2.07 11.75 -38.65
C ARG A 394 0.89 10.79 -38.84
N THR A 395 0.79 9.78 -37.98
CA THR A 395 -0.18 8.71 -38.13
C THR A 395 -0.88 8.47 -36.80
N PRO A 396 -2.21 8.71 -36.72
CA PRO A 396 -2.97 8.34 -35.55
C PRO A 396 -2.81 6.85 -35.23
N VAL A 397 -2.73 6.53 -33.94
CA VAL A 397 -2.61 5.16 -33.46
C VAL A 397 -3.96 4.47 -33.67
N ASP A 398 -3.95 3.37 -34.42
CA ASP A 398 -5.14 2.53 -34.59
C ASP A 398 -5.51 1.93 -33.23
N VAL A 399 -6.73 2.17 -32.75
CA VAL A 399 -7.22 1.61 -31.48
C VAL A 399 -8.46 0.75 -31.72
N THR A 400 -8.54 0.13 -32.88
CA THR A 400 -9.63 -0.81 -33.23
C THR A 400 -9.78 -1.89 -32.16
N GLY A 401 -11.00 -2.02 -31.64
CA GLY A 401 -11.33 -2.92 -30.52
C GLY A 401 -11.43 -2.23 -29.16
N LEU A 402 -10.97 -0.99 -29.05
CA LEU A 402 -11.04 -0.16 -27.84
C LEU A 402 -12.07 0.95 -28.03
N SER A 403 -13.35 0.57 -28.12
CA SER A 403 -14.42 1.51 -28.49
C SER A 403 -14.66 2.62 -27.47
N ASN A 404 -14.25 2.42 -26.22
CA ASN A 404 -14.45 3.38 -25.14
C ASN A 404 -13.24 4.31 -24.96
N LEU A 405 -12.12 4.04 -25.63
CA LEU A 405 -10.88 4.78 -25.44
C LEU A 405 -11.03 6.21 -25.93
N THR A 406 -10.87 7.16 -25.01
CA THR A 406 -10.93 8.60 -25.25
C THR A 406 -9.56 9.24 -25.25
N THR A 407 -8.65 8.76 -24.39
CA THR A 407 -7.30 9.34 -24.26
C THR A 407 -6.22 8.28 -24.34
N LEU A 408 -5.11 8.63 -24.98
CA LEU A 408 -3.87 7.88 -24.97
C LEU A 408 -2.76 8.89 -24.73
N GLU A 409 -2.15 8.84 -23.55
CA GLU A 409 -1.09 9.74 -23.14
C GLU A 409 0.23 8.98 -23.03
N VAL A 410 1.32 9.60 -23.50
CA VAL A 410 2.67 9.06 -23.33
C VAL A 410 3.59 10.14 -22.80
N LEU A 411 4.09 9.94 -21.58
CA LEU A 411 5.00 10.86 -20.87
C LEU A 411 4.49 12.31 -20.84
N GLY A 412 3.20 12.54 -20.56
CA GLY A 412 2.64 13.89 -20.54
C GLY A 412 2.02 14.36 -21.86
N VAL A 413 2.12 13.57 -22.94
CA VAL A 413 1.78 14.01 -24.30
C VAL A 413 0.62 13.20 -24.87
N ASP A 414 -0.44 13.91 -25.28
CA ASP A 414 -1.57 13.33 -25.99
C ASP A 414 -1.15 12.74 -27.34
N VAL A 415 -1.45 11.46 -27.53
CA VAL A 415 -1.17 10.72 -28.76
C VAL A 415 -2.46 10.63 -29.58
N PRO A 416 -2.49 11.12 -30.83
CA PRO A 416 -3.68 11.02 -31.67
C PRO A 416 -4.11 9.58 -31.89
N ILE A 417 -5.38 9.27 -31.62
CA ILE A 417 -5.98 7.94 -31.84
C ILE A 417 -6.94 7.94 -33.02
N SER A 418 -7.00 6.83 -33.75
CA SER A 418 -8.04 6.56 -34.75
C SER A 418 -8.90 5.41 -34.26
N THR A 419 -10.14 5.73 -33.90
CA THR A 419 -11.19 4.73 -33.81
C THR A 419 -11.63 4.46 -35.24
N ASN A 420 -11.69 3.19 -35.66
CA ASN A 420 -12.32 2.85 -36.93
C ASN A 420 -13.80 3.26 -36.82
N ALA A 421 -14.11 4.47 -37.28
CA ALA A 421 -15.46 4.94 -37.52
C ALA A 421 -16.15 3.85 -38.31
N ASN A 422 -17.14 3.19 -37.69
CA ASN A 422 -17.95 2.20 -38.36
C ASN A 422 -18.34 2.78 -39.73
N PRO A 423 -17.84 2.26 -40.87
CA PRO A 423 -18.02 2.90 -42.17
C PRO A 423 -19.51 2.96 -42.58
N ASN A 424 -20.37 2.29 -41.82
CA ASN A 424 -21.82 2.31 -41.94
C ASN A 424 -22.53 3.24 -40.95
N ASN A 425 -21.82 4.11 -40.20
CA ASN A 425 -22.48 5.15 -39.40
C ASN A 425 -22.71 6.39 -40.27
N PRO A 426 -23.94 6.63 -40.78
CA PRO A 426 -24.22 7.74 -41.70
C PRO A 426 -24.05 9.13 -41.06
N ASN A 427 -23.78 9.21 -39.75
CA ASN A 427 -23.61 10.46 -39.03
C ASN A 427 -22.16 11.00 -38.98
N ASN A 428 -21.19 10.32 -39.60
CA ASN A 428 -19.76 10.71 -39.56
C ASN A 428 -19.28 11.59 -40.74
N PHE A 429 -20.19 12.19 -41.49
CA PHE A 429 -19.86 13.26 -42.44
C PHE A 429 -20.32 14.61 -41.86
N ASN A 430 -19.42 15.31 -41.17
CA ASN A 430 -19.51 16.74 -40.91
C ASN A 430 -18.12 17.38 -40.99
#